data_AF-A0A8J6EIF0-F1
#
_entry.id   AF-A0A8J6EIF0-F1
#
_cell.length_a   1.000
_cell.length_b   1.000
_cell.length_c   1.000
_cell.angle_alpha   90.00
_cell.angle_beta   90.00
_cell.angle_gamma   90.00
#
_symmetry.space_group_name_H-M   'P 1'
#
loop_
_entity.id
_entity.type
_entity.pdbx_description
1 polymer ?
#
loop_
_entity_poly.entity_id
_entity_poly.type
_entity_poly.pdbx_seq_one_letter_code
_entity_poly.pdbx_strand_id
1 'polypeptide(L)'
;STARIECKVDSDAYVHWYVQRPNEGLKRILHVKGNKKTYDAGFTDSKYKVEYRADNIYVLDIVKLAAEDEGTYYCAAWQLPSHTDTKPQEACTESHRMSRKSTGEIRIVGTTYDTVLTVNISAFH
;
A
#
# COMPACT_ATOMS: atom_id res chain seq x y z
N SER A 1 9.60 -17.57 -4.91
CA SER A 1 10.01 -16.23 -4.45
C SER A 1 8.83 -15.51 -3.81
N THR A 2 9.10 -14.59 -2.88
CA THR A 2 8.10 -13.80 -2.14
C THR A 2 8.60 -12.35 -2.07
N ALA A 3 7.74 -11.38 -2.33
CA ALA A 3 8.01 -9.97 -2.02
C ALA A 3 7.40 -9.63 -0.66
N ARG A 4 8.10 -8.84 0.14
CA ARG A 4 7.66 -8.37 1.45
C ARG A 4 7.65 -6.86 1.47
N ILE A 5 6.53 -6.27 1.85
CA ILE A 5 6.33 -4.83 1.92
C ILE A 5 5.87 -4.47 3.32
N GLU A 6 6.61 -3.59 4.00
CA GLU A 6 6.28 -3.17 5.37
C GLU A 6 5.69 -1.76 5.36
N CYS A 7 4.61 -1.56 6.09
CA CYS A 7 3.92 -0.28 6.26
C CYS A 7 3.79 0.02 7.75
N LYS A 8 4.56 1.00 8.23
CA LYS A 8 4.45 1.49 9.60
C LYS A 8 3.48 2.68 9.64
N VAL A 9 2.54 2.65 10.59
CA VAL A 9 1.58 3.74 10.80
C VAL A 9 1.71 4.30 12.21
N ASP A 10 1.37 5.57 12.41
CA ASP A 10 1.64 6.26 13.68
C ASP A 10 0.65 5.91 14.79
N SER A 11 -0.50 5.32 14.47
CA SER A 11 -1.57 5.01 15.42
C SER A 11 -2.38 3.77 15.02
N ASP A 12 -3.26 3.30 15.91
CA ASP A 12 -4.20 2.23 15.60
C ASP A 12 -5.21 2.68 14.53
N ALA A 13 -4.94 2.31 13.28
CA ALA A 13 -5.71 2.69 12.10
C ALA A 13 -6.14 1.47 11.28
N TYR A 14 -7.15 1.66 10.43
CA TYR A 14 -7.38 0.72 9.34
C TYR A 14 -6.28 0.93 8.30
N VAL A 15 -5.56 -0.13 7.94
CA VAL A 15 -4.58 -0.09 6.85
C VAL A 15 -5.17 -0.75 5.62
N HIS A 16 -5.15 -0.03 4.52
CA HIS A 16 -5.62 -0.48 3.21
C HIS A 16 -4.42 -0.75 2.32
N TRP A 17 -4.40 -1.91 1.67
CA TRP A 17 -3.38 -2.26 0.68
C TRP A 17 -3.96 -2.17 -0.73
N TYR A 18 -3.24 -1.51 -1.63
CA TYR A 18 -3.62 -1.36 -3.03
C TYR A 18 -2.52 -1.84 -3.96
N VAL A 19 -2.91 -2.21 -5.17
CA VAL A 19 -2.03 -2.45 -6.29
C VAL A 19 -2.49 -1.64 -7.50
N GLN A 20 -1.54 -1.05 -8.20
CA GLN A 20 -1.72 -0.43 -9.50
C GLN A 20 -0.80 -1.15 -10.50
N ARG A 21 -1.39 -2.01 -11.32
CA ARG A 21 -0.69 -2.68 -12.42
C ARG A 21 -0.58 -1.75 -13.62
N PRO A 22 0.36 -2.01 -14.55
CA PRO A 22 0.41 -1.30 -15.82
C PRO A 22 -0.95 -1.31 -16.53
N ASN A 23 -1.43 -0.14 -16.94
CA ASN A 23 -2.72 0.06 -17.62
C ASN A 23 -3.98 -0.32 -16.82
N GLU A 24 -3.86 -0.59 -15.52
CA GLU A 24 -5.02 -0.78 -14.64
C GLU A 24 -5.25 0.43 -13.74
N GLY A 25 -6.52 0.62 -13.33
CA GLY A 25 -6.83 1.52 -12.22
C GLY A 25 -6.30 0.99 -10.88
N LEU A 26 -6.24 1.86 -9.87
CA LEU A 26 -5.88 1.48 -8.52
C LEU A 26 -6.93 0.50 -7.96
N LYS A 27 -6.50 -0.71 -7.58
CA LYS A 27 -7.37 -1.75 -7.00
C LYS A 27 -6.97 -2.00 -5.55
N ARG A 28 -7.93 -2.02 -4.64
CA ARG A 28 -7.68 -2.40 -3.26
C ARG A 28 -7.61 -3.93 -3.17
N ILE A 29 -6.57 -4.43 -2.53
CA ILE A 29 -6.35 -5.85 -2.29
C ILE A 29 -7.16 -6.27 -1.05
N LEU A 30 -6.95 -5.55 0.05
CA LEU A 30 -7.58 -5.81 1.33
C LEU A 30 -7.53 -4.56 2.23
N HIS A 31 -8.29 -4.60 3.32
CA HIS A 31 -8.08 -3.73 4.47
C HIS A 31 -7.93 -4.56 5.75
N VAL A 32 -7.16 -4.02 6.69
CA VAL A 32 -6.79 -4.70 7.93
C VAL A 32 -6.80 -3.72 9.10
N LYS A 33 -7.29 -4.17 10.26
CA LYS A 33 -7.11 -3.47 11.54
C LYS A 33 -6.67 -4.47 12.59
N GLY A 34 -5.47 -4.30 13.14
CA GLY A 34 -4.79 -5.33 13.92
C GLY A 34 -4.74 -6.65 13.14
N ASN A 35 -5.36 -7.71 13.66
CA ASN A 35 -5.40 -9.02 13.00
C ASN A 35 -6.64 -9.27 12.13
N LYS A 36 -7.61 -8.34 12.08
CA LYS A 36 -8.87 -8.51 11.34
C LYS A 36 -8.68 -8.06 9.89
N LYS A 37 -8.75 -9.00 8.95
CA LYS A 37 -8.48 -8.79 7.52
C LYS A 37 -9.75 -8.99 6.70
N THR A 38 -9.93 -8.16 5.69
CA THR A 38 -11.02 -8.28 4.72
C THR A 38 -10.48 -8.05 3.32
N TYR A 39 -10.55 -9.07 2.47
CA TYR A 39 -10.10 -9.02 1.08
C TYR A 39 -11.22 -8.53 0.18
N ASP A 40 -10.86 -7.72 -0.81
CA ASP A 40 -11.78 -7.35 -1.87
C ASP A 40 -11.87 -8.49 -2.91
N ALA A 41 -12.91 -8.46 -3.75
CA ALA A 41 -13.17 -9.51 -4.73
C ALA A 41 -11.98 -9.73 -5.68
N GLY A 42 -11.63 -11.00 -5.92
CA GLY A 42 -10.50 -11.39 -6.77
C GLY A 42 -9.15 -11.43 -6.05
N PHE A 43 -9.09 -11.08 -4.76
CA PHE A 43 -7.89 -11.19 -3.93
C PHE A 43 -8.08 -12.22 -2.82
N THR A 44 -6.99 -12.92 -2.48
CA THR A 44 -7.00 -14.01 -1.51
C THR A 44 -5.75 -14.00 -0.64
N ASP A 45 -5.87 -14.58 0.55
CA ASP A 45 -4.75 -14.80 1.48
C ASP A 45 -3.72 -15.81 0.96
N SER A 46 -4.11 -16.67 0.01
CA SER A 46 -3.20 -17.59 -0.67
C SER A 46 -2.16 -16.87 -1.53
N LYS A 47 -2.44 -15.62 -1.95
CA LYS A 47 -1.53 -14.78 -2.74
C LYS A 47 -0.99 -13.59 -1.95
N TYR A 48 -1.84 -12.94 -1.16
CA TYR A 48 -1.55 -11.71 -0.43
C TYR A 48 -1.68 -11.96 1.06
N LYS A 49 -0.58 -12.29 1.73
CA LYS A 49 -0.59 -12.54 3.18
C LYS A 49 -0.32 -11.24 3.92
N VAL A 50 -1.09 -10.98 4.97
CA VAL A 50 -0.86 -9.81 5.83
C VAL A 50 -0.52 -10.23 7.25
N GLU A 51 0.45 -9.56 7.83
CA GLU A 51 0.86 -9.70 9.22
C GLU A 51 0.78 -8.34 9.91
N TYR A 52 0.26 -8.32 11.14
CA TYR A 52 0.35 -7.16 12.03
C TYR A 52 1.37 -7.47 13.13
N ARG A 53 2.35 -6.58 13.28
CA ARG A 53 3.43 -6.67 14.26
C ARG A 53 3.30 -5.57 15.31
N ALA A 54 4.18 -5.60 16.31
CA ALA A 54 4.33 -4.50 17.26
C ALA A 54 4.63 -3.16 16.54
N ASP A 55 4.46 -2.06 17.27
CA ASP A 55 4.74 -0.70 16.78
C ASP A 55 3.97 -0.29 15.52
N ASN A 56 2.74 -0.81 15.39
CA ASN A 56 1.83 -0.51 14.29
C ASN A 56 2.42 -0.80 12.91
N ILE A 57 3.19 -1.89 12.80
CA ILE A 57 3.79 -2.33 11.54
C ILE A 57 2.90 -3.40 10.89
N TYR A 58 2.42 -3.09 9.69
CA TYR A 58 1.66 -3.98 8.83
C TYR A 58 2.52 -4.47 7.68
N VAL A 59 2.59 -5.78 7.48
CA VAL A 59 3.44 -6.38 6.45
C VAL A 59 2.58 -7.11 5.44
N LEU A 60 2.75 -6.79 4.16
CA LEU A 60 2.16 -7.50 3.03
C LEU A 60 3.22 -8.40 2.38
N ASP A 61 2.98 -9.70 2.42
CA ASP A 61 3.75 -10.72 1.72
C ASP A 61 3.00 -11.15 0.45
N ILE A 62 3.60 -10.91 -0.72
CA ILE A 62 3.09 -11.37 -2.02
C ILE A 62 3.82 -12.68 -2.34
N VAL A 63 3.14 -13.79 -2.17
CA VAL A 63 3.74 -15.12 -2.30
C VAL A 63 3.70 -15.62 -3.75
N LYS A 64 4.65 -16.49 -4.11
CA LYS A 64 4.76 -17.07 -5.47
C LYS A 64 4.76 -15.97 -6.54
N LEU A 65 5.73 -15.05 -6.46
CA LEU A 65 5.84 -13.94 -7.41
C LEU A 65 5.86 -14.46 -8.85
N ALA A 66 5.11 -13.77 -9.71
CA ALA A 66 5.01 -14.00 -11.14
C ALA A 66 4.93 -12.65 -11.88
N ALA A 67 5.00 -12.67 -13.20
CA ALA A 67 5.01 -11.45 -14.01
C ALA A 67 3.74 -10.61 -13.83
N GLU A 68 2.62 -11.24 -13.49
CA GLU A 68 1.33 -10.59 -13.24
C GLU A 68 1.28 -9.80 -11.94
N ASP A 69 2.29 -9.97 -11.07
CA ASP A 69 2.45 -9.17 -9.85
C ASP A 69 3.24 -7.89 -10.09
N GLU A 70 3.71 -7.65 -11.33
CA GLU A 70 4.34 -6.39 -11.69
C GLU A 70 3.35 -5.24 -11.48
N GLY A 71 3.77 -4.27 -10.68
CA GLY A 71 2.91 -3.17 -10.30
C GLY A 71 3.48 -2.33 -9.18
N THR A 72 2.77 -1.25 -8.92
CA THR A 72 3.06 -0.36 -7.79
C THR A 72 2.09 -0.68 -6.66
N TYR A 73 2.63 -0.98 -5.49
CA TYR A 73 1.88 -1.33 -4.29
C TYR A 73 1.89 -0.15 -3.33
N TYR A 74 0.71 0.10 -2.75
CA TYR A 74 0.49 1.20 -1.84
C TYR A 74 -0.11 0.69 -0.53
N CYS A 75 0.31 1.26 0.59
CA CYS A 75 -0.45 1.20 1.83
C CYS A 75 -1.03 2.58 2.15
N ALA A 76 -2.22 2.63 2.77
CA ALA A 76 -2.82 3.85 3.26
C ALA A 76 -3.47 3.61 4.62
N ALA A 77 -3.27 4.52 5.56
CA ALA A 77 -3.88 4.48 6.88
C ALA A 77 -5.16 5.33 6.91
N TRP A 78 -6.27 4.74 7.36
CA TRP A 78 -7.52 5.44 7.62
C TRP A 78 -7.76 5.49 9.13
N GLN A 79 -7.60 6.68 9.68
CA GLN A 79 -8.00 7.00 11.04
C GLN A 79 -9.46 7.43 11.02
N LEU A 80 -10.29 6.80 11.86
CA LEU A 80 -11.58 7.40 12.17
C LEU A 80 -11.30 8.64 13.02
N PRO A 81 -11.83 9.82 12.68
CA PRO A 81 -11.66 10.98 13.55
C PRO A 81 -12.23 10.64 14.92
N SER A 82 -11.37 10.61 15.95
CA SER A 82 -11.86 10.72 17.32
C SER A 82 -12.54 12.07 17.42
N HIS A 83 -13.77 12.12 17.91
CA HIS A 83 -14.47 13.37 18.20
C HIS A 83 -13.79 14.12 19.36
N THR A 84 -12.61 14.66 19.11
CA THR A 84 -11.93 15.67 19.92
C THR A 84 -11.03 16.48 18.99
N ASP A 85 -11.53 17.68 18.69
CA ASP A 85 -10.91 18.86 18.10
C ASP A 85 -10.63 18.96 16.59
N THR A 86 -11.17 20.07 16.09
CA THR A 86 -11.48 20.49 14.73
C THR A 86 -10.25 20.95 13.94
N LYS A 87 -10.06 20.44 12.73
CA LYS A 87 -9.66 21.26 11.56
C LYS A 87 -10.40 20.77 10.31
N PRO A 88 -10.99 21.65 9.49
CA PRO A 88 -11.63 21.25 8.24
C PRO A 88 -10.60 20.57 7.34
N GLN A 89 -10.93 19.37 6.87
CA GLN A 89 -10.20 18.68 5.82
C GLN A 89 -10.38 19.49 4.53
N GLU A 90 -9.35 20.23 4.14
CA GLU A 90 -9.33 20.92 2.85
C GLU A 90 -9.33 19.84 1.77
N ALA A 91 -10.36 19.84 0.92
CA ALA A 91 -10.53 18.85 -0.12
C ALA A 91 -9.36 18.94 -1.11
N CYS A 92 -8.53 17.90 -1.17
CA CYS A 92 -7.45 17.83 -2.15
C CYS A 92 -8.04 17.80 -3.57
N THR A 93 -8.01 18.97 -4.21
CA THR A 93 -8.16 19.12 -5.66
C THR A 93 -6.75 19.38 -6.18
N GLU A 94 -6.22 18.48 -7.01
CA GLU A 94 -5.26 18.73 -8.12
C GLU A 94 -4.57 17.42 -8.54
N SER A 95 -4.64 17.09 -9.83
CA SER A 95 -3.94 15.95 -10.44
C SER A 95 -2.53 16.38 -10.86
N HIS A 96 -1.48 15.88 -10.21
CA HIS A 96 -0.11 16.08 -10.69
C HIS A 96 0.39 14.86 -11.46
N ARG A 97 0.53 15.05 -12.77
CA ARG A 97 1.11 14.10 -13.73
C ARG A 97 2.62 14.01 -13.50
N MET A 98 3.11 12.89 -12.95
CA MET A 98 4.55 12.67 -12.79
C MET A 98 5.14 11.93 -14.01
N SER A 99 6.18 12.54 -14.57
CA SER A 99 6.87 12.19 -15.82
C SER A 99 7.88 11.04 -15.66
N ARG A 100 8.14 10.32 -16.77
CA ARG A 100 9.16 9.27 -16.93
C ARG A 100 10.55 9.71 -16.46
N LYS A 101 11.30 8.80 -15.84
CA LYS A 101 12.74 8.61 -16.09
C LYS A 101 13.19 7.18 -15.73
N SER A 102 13.71 6.49 -16.73
CA SER A 102 14.41 5.21 -16.65
C SER A 102 15.86 5.41 -16.20
N THR A 103 16.38 4.51 -15.36
CA THR A 103 17.55 3.62 -15.56
C THR A 103 18.03 3.11 -14.20
N GLY A 104 18.40 1.83 -14.16
CA GLY A 104 18.52 0.99 -12.96
C GLY A 104 19.36 1.54 -11.82
N GLU A 105 18.70 1.60 -10.66
CA GLU A 105 19.22 1.51 -9.30
C GLU A 105 17.96 1.33 -8.42
N ILE A 106 17.89 0.33 -7.53
CA ILE A 106 16.77 0.21 -6.58
C ILE A 106 16.89 1.39 -5.60
N ARG A 107 16.29 2.52 -5.98
CA ARG A 107 16.24 3.70 -5.14
C ARG A 107 14.93 3.67 -4.38
N ILE A 108 15.03 3.41 -3.08
CA ILE A 108 13.95 3.62 -2.12
C ILE A 108 13.71 5.14 -2.10
N VAL A 109 12.69 5.61 -2.81
CA VAL A 109 12.26 7.01 -2.74
C VAL A 109 10.98 7.03 -1.91
N GLY A 110 11.14 7.19 -0.60
CA GLY A 110 10.04 7.54 0.29
C GLY A 110 9.81 9.04 0.22
N THR A 111 8.63 9.49 -0.18
CA THR A 111 8.21 10.88 0.02
C THR A 111 7.27 10.93 1.22
N THR A 112 7.69 11.64 2.27
CA THR A 112 6.82 12.00 3.40
C THR A 112 5.88 13.11 2.95
N TYR A 113 4.57 12.89 3.01
CA TYR A 113 3.57 13.59 3.82
C TYR A 113 2.23 12.84 3.60
N ASP A 114 1.62 12.36 4.69
CA ASP A 114 0.42 11.50 4.75
C ASP A 114 0.53 10.09 4.13
N THR A 115 1.45 9.30 4.73
CA THR A 115 1.54 7.82 4.80
C THR A 115 1.08 7.00 3.60
N VAL A 116 1.58 7.31 2.40
CA VAL A 116 1.57 6.36 1.27
C VAL A 116 2.98 5.85 1.02
N LEU A 117 3.29 4.64 1.51
CA LEU A 117 4.51 3.94 1.06
C LEU A 117 4.26 3.39 -0.34
N THR A 118 5.17 3.70 -1.26
CA THR A 118 5.13 3.23 -2.64
C THR A 118 6.23 2.21 -2.86
N VAL A 119 5.88 0.99 -3.29
CA VAL A 119 6.86 -0.04 -3.68
C VAL A 119 6.59 -0.49 -5.11
N ASN A 120 7.63 -0.44 -5.96
CA ASN A 120 7.56 -0.96 -7.32
C ASN A 120 8.16 -2.36 -7.37
N ILE A 121 7.39 -3.34 -7.83
CA ILE A 121 7.86 -4.70 -8.12
C ILE A 121 7.93 -4.84 -9.63
N SER A 122 9.11 -5.13 -10.17
CA SER A 122 9.33 -5.34 -11.60
C SER A 122 9.73 -6.78 -11.88
N ALA A 123 9.29 -7.35 -13.00
CA ALA A 123 9.73 -8.67 -13.45
C ALA A 123 11.18 -8.61 -13.97
N PHE A 124 12.05 -9.50 -13.50
CA PHE A 124 13.36 -9.71 -14.11
C PHE A 124 13.18 -10.54 -15.39
N HIS A 125 13.59 -9.99 -16.54
CA HIS A 125 13.72 -10.71 -17.82
C HIS A 125 15.18 -11.16 -18.01
#